data_AF-X8CN06-F1
#
_entry.id   AF-X8CN06-F1
#
_cell.length_a   1.000
_cell.length_b   1.000
_cell.length_c   1.000
_cell.angle_alpha   90.00
_cell.angle_beta   90.00
_cell.angle_gamma   90.00
#
_symmetry.space_group_name_H-M   'P 1'
#
loop_
_entity.id
_entity.type
_entity.pdbx_description
1 polymer ?
#
loop_
_entity_poly.entity_id
_entity_poly.type
_entity_poly.pdbx_seq_one_letter_code
_entity_poly.pdbx_strand_id
1 'polypeptide(L)'
;MRIGATARITAAVGVLAAAVLHPNAPALAAVGQRPCSANALCANAPAADGGDQAAAERAIIDGYVKKQVGCTPTMPPHPVSIAWDPPGFTPGVGGSGLIRDANPALGGQYRADYVDGRWRIEYLYC
;
A
#
# COMPACT_ATOMS: atom_id res chain seq x y z
N MET A 1 -16.06 -15.43 64.26
CA MET A 1 -15.05 -14.36 64.22
C MET A 1 -15.56 -13.31 63.21
N ARG A 2 -16.28 -12.28 63.68
CA ARG A 2 -15.92 -10.83 63.62
C ARG A 2 -15.51 -10.36 62.21
N ILE A 3 -16.45 -9.77 61.45
CA ILE A 3 -16.69 -8.31 61.22
C ILE A 3 -15.52 -7.61 60.50
N GLY A 4 -15.84 -6.91 59.40
CA GLY A 4 -14.98 -5.90 58.80
C GLY A 4 -15.54 -5.28 57.51
N ALA A 5 -16.45 -4.33 57.65
CA ALA A 5 -16.96 -3.48 56.57
C ALA A 5 -15.90 -2.48 56.08
N THR A 6 -15.97 -2.04 54.82
CA THR A 6 -16.00 -0.60 54.48
C THR A 6 -16.33 -0.39 53.00
N ALA A 7 -17.42 0.34 52.77
CA ALA A 7 -17.76 0.95 51.49
C ALA A 7 -16.97 2.25 51.29
N ARG A 8 -16.62 2.57 50.04
CA ARG A 8 -16.48 3.97 49.61
C ARG A 8 -17.15 4.14 48.25
N ILE A 9 -18.28 4.84 48.31
CA ILE A 9 -18.95 5.50 47.20
C ILE A 9 -18.20 6.79 46.94
N THR A 10 -17.79 7.05 45.70
CA THR A 10 -17.59 8.40 45.17
C THR A 10 -18.29 8.50 43.83
N ALA A 11 -19.19 9.47 43.78
CA ALA A 11 -20.08 9.75 42.68
C ALA A 11 -19.50 10.78 41.71
N ALA A 12 -20.07 10.75 40.51
CA ALA A 12 -20.48 11.87 39.66
C ALA A 12 -19.50 12.46 38.63
N VAL A 13 -20.15 13.01 37.59
CA VAL A 13 -19.68 13.80 36.44
C VAL A 13 -19.12 12.93 35.30
N GLY A 14 -19.79 12.66 34.17
CA GLY A 14 -20.87 13.33 33.47
C GLY A 14 -20.32 14.13 32.29
N VAL A 15 -20.28 13.55 31.08
CA VAL A 15 -20.42 14.26 29.79
C VAL A 15 -20.98 13.28 28.76
N LEU A 16 -22.23 13.52 28.35
CA LEU A 16 -22.74 13.06 27.05
C LEU A 16 -22.09 13.90 25.97
N ALA A 17 -21.38 13.28 25.02
CA ALA A 17 -21.03 13.91 23.76
C ALA A 17 -21.50 13.00 22.63
N ALA A 18 -22.72 13.25 22.16
CA ALA A 18 -23.15 12.82 20.85
C ALA A 18 -22.37 13.64 19.81
N ALA A 19 -21.57 12.98 19.00
CA ALA A 19 -21.01 13.56 17.78
C ALA A 19 -21.47 12.69 16.61
N VAL A 20 -22.61 13.08 16.03
CA VAL A 20 -22.96 12.71 14.66
C VAL A 20 -22.10 13.51 13.70
N LEU A 21 -21.59 12.82 12.67
CA LEU A 21 -21.25 13.26 11.31
C LEU A 21 -19.86 12.77 10.87
N HIS A 22 -19.89 11.85 9.90
CA HIS A 22 -18.79 11.52 9.01
C HIS A 22 -18.31 12.79 8.30
N PRO A 23 -16.98 12.92 8.11
CA PRO A 23 -16.53 12.94 6.72
C PRO A 23 -15.26 12.10 6.54
N ASN A 24 -15.10 11.64 5.30
CA ASN A 24 -13.91 10.99 4.79
C ASN A 24 -12.66 11.86 5.05
N ALA A 25 -12.00 11.64 6.18
CA ALA A 25 -10.64 12.10 6.37
C ALA A 25 -9.73 10.99 5.84
N PRO A 26 -8.89 11.23 4.81
CA PRO A 26 -7.77 10.34 4.58
C PRO A 26 -6.95 10.37 5.86
N ALA A 27 -6.95 9.26 6.60
CA ALA A 27 -6.05 9.09 7.73
C ALA A 27 -4.63 9.25 7.17
N LEU A 28 -4.01 10.39 7.43
CA LEU A 28 -2.58 10.57 7.25
C LEU A 28 -1.94 9.49 8.11
N ALA A 29 -1.48 8.42 7.47
CA ALA A 29 -0.77 7.34 8.13
C ALA A 29 0.32 7.97 9.00
N ALA A 30 0.22 7.80 10.31
CA ALA A 30 1.25 8.26 11.22
C ALA A 30 2.57 7.69 10.74
N VAL A 31 3.48 8.56 10.29
CA VAL A 31 4.85 8.17 9.93
C VAL A 31 5.46 7.61 11.19
N GLY A 32 5.52 6.28 11.27
CA GLY A 32 6.02 5.61 12.44
C GLY A 32 7.49 5.98 12.63
N GLN A 33 7.86 6.45 13.81
CA GLN A 33 9.24 6.64 14.21
C GLN A 33 9.59 5.57 15.25
N ARG A 34 10.79 5.00 15.18
CA ARG A 34 11.31 4.05 16.18
C ARG A 34 12.63 4.55 16.75
N PRO A 35 12.87 4.37 18.07
CA PRO A 35 14.18 4.65 18.64
C PRO A 35 15.20 3.67 18.06
N CYS A 36 16.26 4.19 17.44
CA CYS A 36 17.37 3.42 16.88
C CYS A 36 18.69 3.66 17.62
N SER A 37 18.72 4.67 18.50
CA SER A 37 19.77 4.87 19.51
C SER A 37 19.20 5.63 20.70
N ALA A 38 19.99 5.78 21.76
CA ALA A 38 19.58 6.47 22.98
C ALA A 38 19.06 7.90 22.75
N ASN A 39 19.46 8.55 21.65
CA ASN A 39 19.08 9.94 21.35
C ASN A 39 18.55 10.13 19.92
N ALA A 40 18.18 9.07 19.19
CA ALA A 40 17.71 9.18 17.82
C ALA A 40 16.43 8.38 17.55
N LEU A 41 15.46 9.05 16.94
CA LEU A 41 14.28 8.46 16.33
C LEU A 41 14.56 8.26 14.83
N CYS A 42 14.62 7.01 14.40
CA CYS A 42 14.69 6.66 13.00
C CYS A 42 13.30 6.59 12.39
N ALA A 43 13.19 6.96 11.12
CA ALA A 43 12.00 6.66 10.34
C ALA A 43 11.80 5.14 10.31
N ASN A 44 10.58 4.68 10.56
CA ASN A 44 10.24 3.31 10.25
C ASN A 44 10.31 3.17 8.74
N ALA A 45 11.14 2.23 8.27
CA ALA A 45 10.99 1.75 6.92
C ALA A 45 9.52 1.31 6.76
N PRO A 46 8.85 1.67 5.65
CA PRO A 46 7.51 1.16 5.38
C PRO A 46 7.52 -0.38 5.46
N ALA A 47 6.40 -0.97 5.83
CA ALA A 47 6.27 -2.43 5.81
C ALA A 47 6.67 -2.97 4.42
N ALA A 48 7.23 -4.18 4.36
CA ALA A 48 7.47 -4.86 3.10
C ALA A 48 6.17 -4.93 2.29
N ASP A 49 6.28 -4.81 0.97
CA ASP A 49 5.16 -5.11 0.10
C ASP A 49 4.82 -6.61 0.21
N GLY A 50 3.64 -7.01 -0.27
CA GLY A 50 3.37 -8.42 -0.49
C GLY A 50 4.30 -8.96 -1.57
N GLY A 51 4.98 -10.08 -1.32
CA GLY A 51 5.76 -10.80 -2.33
C GLY A 51 4.90 -11.70 -3.23
N ASP A 52 3.59 -11.67 -3.06
CA ASP A 52 2.63 -12.46 -3.85
C ASP A 52 2.26 -11.79 -5.18
N GLN A 53 1.60 -12.56 -6.05
CA GLN A 53 1.25 -12.12 -7.40
C GLN A 53 0.28 -10.93 -7.40
N ALA A 54 -0.67 -10.90 -6.46
CA ALA A 54 -1.67 -9.83 -6.43
C ALA A 54 -1.04 -8.50 -6.04
N ALA A 55 -0.06 -8.51 -5.12
CA ALA A 55 0.73 -7.34 -4.78
C ALA A 55 1.63 -6.89 -5.96
N ALA A 56 2.25 -7.84 -6.67
CA ALA A 56 3.05 -7.55 -7.86
C ALA A 56 2.20 -6.90 -8.97
N GLU A 57 1.06 -7.49 -9.32
CA GLU A 57 0.18 -7.00 -10.38
C GLU A 57 -0.39 -5.63 -10.04
N ARG A 58 -0.73 -5.37 -8.78
CA ARG A 58 -1.14 -4.04 -8.32
C ARG A 58 -0.01 -3.02 -8.53
N ALA A 59 1.21 -3.35 -8.11
CA ALA A 59 2.37 -2.45 -8.29
C ALA A 59 2.67 -2.17 -9.78
N ILE A 60 2.54 -3.18 -10.63
CA ILE A 60 2.71 -3.05 -12.08
C ILE A 60 1.64 -2.14 -12.69
N ILE A 61 0.37 -2.30 -12.31
CA ILE A 61 -0.74 -1.46 -12.80
C ILE A 61 -0.58 -0.01 -12.34
N ASP A 62 -0.30 0.22 -11.06
CA ASP A 62 -0.16 1.57 -10.51
C ASP A 62 0.99 2.33 -11.17
N GLY A 63 2.14 1.67 -11.36
CA GLY A 63 3.26 2.28 -12.06
C GLY A 63 3.00 2.49 -13.55
N TYR A 64 2.22 1.63 -14.20
CA TYR A 64 1.84 1.76 -15.61
C TYR A 64 0.97 3.00 -15.80
N VAL A 65 -0.08 3.14 -14.99
CA VAL A 65 -0.97 4.32 -15.02
C VAL A 65 -0.17 5.59 -14.83
N LYS A 66 0.75 5.61 -13.85
CA LYS A 66 1.62 6.76 -13.60
C LYS A 66 2.54 7.07 -14.79
N LYS A 67 3.11 6.04 -15.43
CA LYS A 67 3.99 6.23 -16.60
C LYS A 67 3.23 6.75 -17.81
N GLN A 68 2.02 6.26 -18.05
CA GLN A 68 1.18 6.66 -19.19
C GLN A 68 0.75 8.12 -19.14
N VAL A 69 0.56 8.70 -17.95
CA VAL A 69 0.33 10.15 -17.82
C VAL A 69 1.47 10.96 -18.45
N GLY A 70 2.71 10.46 -18.39
CA GLY A 70 3.88 11.11 -18.99
C GLY A 70 4.04 10.85 -20.49
N CYS A 71 3.76 9.63 -20.95
CA CYS A 71 4.03 9.25 -22.34
C CYS A 71 2.83 9.49 -23.29
N THR A 72 1.59 9.40 -22.81
CA THR A 72 0.37 9.58 -23.63
C THR A 72 -0.70 10.41 -22.89
N PRO A 73 -0.48 11.72 -22.66
CA PRO A 73 -1.36 12.53 -21.80
C PRO A 73 -2.79 12.67 -22.32
N THR A 74 -3.02 12.48 -23.63
CA THR A 74 -4.35 12.54 -24.27
C THR A 74 -5.06 11.19 -24.33
N MET A 75 -4.37 10.09 -23.98
CA MET A 75 -4.91 8.73 -24.03
C MET A 75 -4.91 8.16 -22.61
N PRO A 76 -6.05 8.23 -21.89
CA PRO A 76 -6.12 7.73 -20.54
C PRO A 76 -5.89 6.20 -20.51
N PRO A 77 -5.01 5.69 -19.64
CA PRO A 77 -4.78 4.26 -19.50
C PRO A 77 -5.98 3.55 -18.88
N HIS A 78 -6.28 2.35 -19.38
CA HIS A 78 -7.29 1.45 -18.84
C HIS A 78 -6.78 -0.01 -18.91
N PRO A 79 -5.82 -0.37 -18.02
CA PRO A 79 -5.22 -1.71 -18.01
C PRO A 79 -6.28 -2.75 -17.65
N VAL A 80 -6.39 -3.79 -18.47
CA VAL A 80 -7.39 -4.86 -18.31
C VAL A 80 -6.79 -6.13 -17.70
N SER A 81 -5.52 -6.42 -18.01
CA SER A 81 -4.86 -7.61 -17.49
C SER A 81 -3.35 -7.53 -17.57
N ILE A 82 -2.71 -8.35 -16.72
CA ILE A 82 -1.28 -8.61 -16.74
C ILE A 82 -1.07 -10.01 -17.28
N ALA A 83 -0.28 -10.12 -18.35
CA ALA A 83 0.25 -11.39 -18.81
C ALA A 83 1.68 -11.54 -18.29
N TRP A 84 2.02 -12.73 -17.83
CA TRP A 84 3.38 -13.09 -17.43
C TRP A 84 4.02 -13.93 -18.54
N ASP A 85 5.22 -13.54 -18.97
CA ASP A 85 6.00 -14.35 -19.90
C ASP A 85 6.47 -15.63 -19.19
N PRO A 86 6.63 -16.77 -19.90
CA PRO A 86 7.22 -17.96 -19.31
C PRO A 86 8.57 -17.65 -18.64
N PRO A 87 8.83 -18.15 -17.42
CA PRO A 87 8.14 -19.23 -16.72
C PRO A 87 6.87 -18.82 -15.95
N GLY A 88 6.47 -17.54 -15.99
CA GLY A 88 5.38 -16.98 -15.21
C GLY A 88 5.88 -16.19 -14.01
N PHE A 89 4.96 -15.84 -13.11
CA PHE A 89 5.27 -15.15 -11.87
C PHE A 89 5.99 -16.05 -10.86
N THR A 90 7.06 -15.54 -10.24
CA THR A 90 7.72 -16.19 -9.11
C THR A 90 7.53 -15.38 -7.83
N PRO A 91 6.88 -15.91 -6.78
CA PRO A 91 6.69 -15.20 -5.51
C PRO A 91 8.01 -14.73 -4.88
N GLY A 92 8.04 -13.48 -4.42
CA GLY A 92 9.23 -12.87 -3.81
C GLY A 92 10.41 -12.65 -4.75
N VAL A 93 10.23 -12.85 -6.06
CA VAL A 93 11.26 -12.64 -7.09
C VAL A 93 10.71 -11.75 -8.20
N GLY A 94 9.55 -12.07 -8.75
CA GLY A 94 8.91 -11.35 -9.85
C GLY A 94 8.97 -12.11 -11.17
N GLY A 95 9.20 -11.37 -12.26
CA GLY A 95 9.15 -11.87 -13.63
C GLY A 95 9.01 -10.75 -14.66
N SER A 96 8.82 -11.11 -15.92
CA SER A 96 8.51 -10.16 -16.99
C SER A 96 7.18 -10.49 -17.64
N GLY A 97 6.66 -9.56 -18.44
CA GLY A 97 5.43 -9.80 -19.16
C GLY A 97 4.93 -8.59 -19.92
N LEU A 98 3.65 -8.70 -20.31
CA LEU A 98 2.94 -7.69 -21.08
C LEU A 98 1.74 -7.15 -20.30
N ILE A 99 1.62 -5.82 -20.26
CA ILE A 99 0.40 -5.14 -19.82
C ILE A 99 -0.54 -5.04 -21.01
N ARG A 100 -1.76 -5.53 -20.85
CA ARG A 100 -2.83 -5.36 -21.84
C ARG A 100 -3.73 -4.23 -21.39
N ASP A 101 -3.89 -3.24 -22.26
CA ASP A 101 -4.83 -2.14 -22.08
C ASP A 101 -6.09 -2.36 -22.93
N ALA A 102 -7.21 -1.78 -22.51
CA ALA A 102 -8.42 -1.78 -23.33
C ALA A 102 -8.23 -1.02 -24.64
N ASN A 103 -7.36 0.00 -24.64
CA ASN A 103 -6.90 0.65 -25.84
C ASN A 103 -5.75 -0.14 -26.47
N PRO A 104 -5.90 -0.72 -27.68
CA PRO A 104 -4.87 -1.56 -28.30
C PRO A 104 -3.61 -0.78 -28.72
N ALA A 105 -3.66 0.55 -28.75
CA ALA A 105 -2.48 1.40 -28.96
C ALA A 105 -1.67 1.62 -27.67
N LEU A 106 -2.20 1.20 -26.52
CA LEU A 106 -1.54 1.29 -25.21
C LEU A 106 -1.20 -0.10 -24.67
N GLY A 107 -0.41 -0.10 -23.60
CA GLY A 107 0.12 -1.31 -22.96
C GLY A 107 1.62 -1.36 -23.12
N GLY A 108 2.21 -2.54 -22.97
CA GLY A 108 3.62 -2.74 -23.24
C GLY A 108 4.32 -3.69 -22.29
N GLN A 109 5.57 -4.00 -22.62
CA GLN A 109 6.39 -4.92 -21.85
C GLN A 109 6.84 -4.28 -20.53
N TYR A 110 6.88 -5.10 -19.49
CA TYR A 110 7.42 -4.75 -18.19
C TYR A 110 8.38 -5.83 -17.67
N ARG A 111 9.24 -5.44 -16.73
CA ARG A 111 9.98 -6.34 -15.84
C ARG A 111 9.71 -5.93 -14.41
N ALA A 112 9.38 -6.90 -13.57
CA ALA A 112 9.10 -6.73 -12.15
C ALA A 112 10.13 -7.51 -11.34
N ASP A 113 10.87 -6.81 -10.49
CA ASP A 113 11.86 -7.40 -9.60
C ASP A 113 11.49 -7.09 -8.15
N TYR A 114 11.47 -8.11 -7.30
CA TYR A 114 11.24 -7.93 -5.86
C TYR A 114 12.57 -7.79 -5.13
N VAL A 115 12.86 -6.59 -4.62
CA VAL A 115 14.16 -6.26 -4.00
C VAL A 115 13.91 -5.56 -2.66
N ASP A 116 14.54 -6.05 -1.60
CA ASP A 116 14.48 -5.46 -0.25
C ASP A 116 13.05 -5.19 0.27
N GLY A 117 12.12 -6.10 -0.05
CA GLY A 117 10.73 -5.96 0.37
C GLY A 117 9.93 -4.97 -0.45
N ARG A 118 10.36 -4.66 -1.69
CA ARG A 118 9.73 -3.69 -2.59
C ARG A 118 9.65 -4.22 -4.01
N TRP A 119 8.60 -3.85 -4.72
CA TRP A 119 8.51 -4.04 -6.17
C TRP A 119 9.26 -2.94 -6.92
N ARG A 120 10.24 -3.34 -7.74
CA ARG A 120 10.90 -2.49 -8.73
C ARG A 120 10.38 -2.86 -10.10
N ILE A 121 9.62 -1.95 -10.71
CA ILE A 121 9.03 -2.19 -12.03
C ILE A 121 9.75 -1.33 -13.07
N GLU A 122 10.27 -1.99 -14.09
CA GLU A 122 10.80 -1.36 -15.29
C GLU A 122 9.79 -1.51 -16.42
N TYR A 123 9.53 -0.41 -17.12
CA TYR A 123 8.62 -0.36 -18.26
C TYR A 123 9.45 -0.10 -19.51
N LEU A 124 9.53 -1.10 -20.40
CA LEU A 124 10.41 -1.13 -21.56
C LEU A 124 9.83 -0.39 -22.77
N TYR A 125 9.08 0.66 -22.51
CA TYR A 125 8.45 1.51 -23.50
C TYR A 125 8.54 2.96 -23.03
N CYS A 126 8.84 3.84 -23.96
CA CYS A 126 8.20 5.09 -24.35
C CYS A 126 8.85 5.43 -25.71
#